data_AF-A0AAD4E660-F1
#
_entry.id   AF-A0AAD4E660-F1
#
_cell.length_a   1.000
_cell.length_b   1.000
_cell.length_c   1.000
_cell.angle_alpha   90.00
_cell.angle_beta   90.00
_cell.angle_gamma   90.00
#
_symmetry.space_group_name_H-M   'P 1'
#
loop_
_entity.id
_entity.type
_entity.pdbx_description
1 polymer ?
#
loop_
_entity_poly.entity_id
_entity_poly.type
_entity_poly.pdbx_seq_one_letter_code
_entity_poly.pdbx_strand_id
1 'polypeptide(L)'
;MEEQRGQGRGSYIWGRSVHNIRIERLWVDWTNMIWSKWKSFFQDLEVTGGLNPDNTAHIWLLHHLFLHFINQEAIQWANAWNMHKMSLPDGQRSHSPADLRWFGILQSRAHGFDAESFQPPEEDLNVDEINEYGIDWEAYEDQHIQAHHTEGNPPDHLGHNPFIAHRPDHYNVIEVEEPNCPLSPQHLTILHQCTVNIPDSTMTERKILWMQAMQLCSQLT
;
A
#
# COMPACT_ATOMS: atom_id res chain seq x y z
N MET A 1 -14.77 -7.39 -10.52
CA MET A 1 -15.20 -8.16 -9.32
C MET A 1 -16.69 -8.47 -9.37
N GLU A 2 -17.59 -7.49 -9.50
CA GLU A 2 -19.04 -7.77 -9.66
C GLU A 2 -19.37 -8.53 -10.97
N GLU A 3 -18.72 -8.19 -12.09
CA GLU A 3 -18.87 -8.93 -13.36
C GLU A 3 -18.55 -10.42 -13.24
N GLN A 4 -17.68 -10.80 -12.29
CA GLN A 4 -17.28 -12.20 -12.09
C GLN A 4 -17.98 -12.87 -10.91
N ARG A 5 -18.57 -12.12 -9.96
CA ARG A 5 -19.05 -12.65 -8.67
C ARG A 5 -20.49 -12.29 -8.31
N GLY A 6 -21.18 -11.50 -9.15
CA GLY A 6 -22.56 -11.07 -8.98
C GLY A 6 -22.71 -9.76 -8.19
N GLN A 7 -23.78 -9.02 -8.46
CA GLN A 7 -24.12 -7.76 -7.79
C GLN A 7 -24.67 -7.99 -6.37
N GLY A 8 -24.46 -7.03 -5.46
CA GLY A 8 -25.17 -6.96 -4.17
C GLY A 8 -24.71 -7.94 -3.08
N ARG A 9 -23.55 -8.59 -3.22
CA ARG A 9 -23.04 -9.54 -2.20
C ARG A 9 -22.41 -8.89 -0.97
N GLY A 10 -22.32 -7.56 -0.90
CA GLY A 10 -21.58 -6.89 0.18
C GLY A 10 -20.07 -7.17 0.12
N SER A 11 -19.53 -7.54 -1.05
CA SER A 11 -18.09 -7.81 -1.25
C SER A 11 -17.18 -6.58 -1.11
N TYR A 12 -17.76 -5.42 -0.77
CA TYR A 12 -17.07 -4.18 -0.45
C TYR A 12 -17.89 -3.46 0.62
N ILE A 13 -17.25 -3.02 1.70
CA ILE A 13 -17.88 -2.25 2.77
C ILE A 13 -17.90 -0.79 2.29
N TRP A 14 -19.09 -0.18 2.21
CA TRP A 14 -19.28 1.21 1.83
C TRP A 14 -19.69 2.03 3.06
N GLY A 15 -19.12 3.21 3.27
CA GLY A 15 -19.42 4.05 4.42
C GLY A 15 -18.30 5.06 4.73
N ARG A 16 -18.48 5.85 5.79
CA ARG A 16 -17.41 6.76 6.30
C ARG A 16 -16.16 5.94 6.65
N SER A 17 -14.97 6.50 6.40
CA SER A 17 -13.64 5.86 6.56
C SER A 17 -13.27 5.42 7.99
N VAL A 18 -14.23 5.31 8.92
CA VAL A 18 -14.01 4.90 10.31
C VAL A 18 -13.61 3.43 10.42
N HIS A 19 -13.98 2.61 9.44
CA HIS A 19 -13.55 1.21 9.32
C HIS A 19 -12.19 1.05 8.63
N ASN A 20 -11.63 2.11 8.05
CA ASN A 20 -10.35 2.08 7.32
C ASN A 20 -9.15 2.50 8.19
N ILE A 21 -9.39 2.90 9.45
CA ILE A 21 -8.36 3.44 10.35
C ILE A 21 -7.16 2.49 10.49
N ARG A 22 -7.39 1.17 10.52
CA ARG A 22 -6.31 0.18 10.62
C ARG A 22 -5.42 0.14 9.38
N ILE A 23 -6.02 0.29 8.19
CA ILE A 23 -5.27 0.40 6.92
C ILE A 23 -4.52 1.73 6.90
N GLU A 24 -5.12 2.82 7.39
CA GLU A 24 -4.46 4.12 7.49
C GLU A 24 -3.27 4.11 8.46
N ARG A 25 -3.39 3.44 9.62
CA ARG A 25 -2.28 3.24 10.56
C ARG A 25 -1.15 2.44 9.92
N LEU A 26 -1.48 1.37 9.20
CA LEU A 26 -0.52 0.58 8.44
C LEU A 26 0.21 1.43 7.38
N TRP A 27 -0.52 2.30 6.68
CA TRP A 27 0.05 3.24 5.72
C TRP A 27 1.01 4.25 6.37
N VAL A 28 0.70 4.73 7.57
CA VAL A 28 1.62 5.60 8.34
C VAL A 28 2.90 4.86 8.69
N ASP A 29 2.80 3.63 9.19
CA ASP A 29 3.99 2.82 9.56
C ASP A 29 4.84 2.48 8.34
N TRP A 30 4.21 2.07 7.23
CA TRP A 30 4.86 1.89 5.93
C TRP A 30 5.60 3.15 5.48
N THR A 31 4.91 4.29 5.57
CA THR A 31 5.44 5.57 5.12
C THR A 31 6.67 5.96 5.92
N ASN A 32 6.59 5.84 7.25
CA ASN A 32 7.68 6.21 8.15
C ASN A 32 8.89 5.28 7.99
N MET A 33 8.67 3.97 7.85
CA MET A 33 9.76 2.98 7.82
C MET A 33 10.44 2.86 6.45
N ILE A 34 9.69 2.90 5.35
CA ILE A 34 10.22 2.60 4.00
C ILE A 34 10.11 3.81 3.07
N TRP A 35 8.94 4.45 2.97
CA TRP A 35 8.74 5.48 1.95
C TRP A 35 9.53 6.77 2.23
N SER A 36 9.65 7.17 3.50
CA SER A 36 10.30 8.42 3.92
C SER A 36 11.74 8.56 3.41
N LYS A 37 12.52 7.46 3.41
CA LYS A 37 13.89 7.43 2.89
C LYS A 37 13.94 7.53 1.36
N TRP A 38 13.04 6.86 0.65
CA TRP A 38 12.98 6.89 -0.82
C TRP A 38 12.49 8.24 -1.31
N LYS A 39 11.49 8.82 -0.64
CA LYS A 39 11.04 10.19 -0.88
C LYS A 39 12.19 11.19 -0.73
N SER A 40 12.89 11.15 0.40
CA SER A 40 14.05 12.01 0.64
C SER A 40 15.15 11.82 -0.40
N PHE A 41 15.39 10.57 -0.81
CA PHE A 41 16.36 10.23 -1.85
C PHE A 41 15.98 10.83 -3.21
N PHE A 42 14.73 10.68 -3.66
CA PHE A 42 14.28 11.25 -4.94
C PHE A 42 14.29 12.78 -4.92
N GLN A 43 13.92 13.40 -3.81
CA GLN A 43 14.03 14.86 -3.62
C GLN A 43 15.50 15.32 -3.72
N ASP A 44 16.44 14.56 -3.13
CA ASP A 44 17.87 14.85 -3.29
C ASP A 44 18.36 14.66 -4.73
N LEU A 45 17.83 13.68 -5.47
CA LEU A 45 18.10 13.52 -6.91
C LEU A 45 17.56 14.68 -7.75
N GLU A 46 16.42 15.26 -7.41
CA GLU A 46 15.89 16.45 -8.10
C GLU A 46 16.80 17.66 -7.89
N VAL A 47 17.26 17.88 -6.66
CA VAL A 47 18.09 19.05 -6.31
C VAL A 47 19.52 18.92 -6.84
N THR A 48 20.11 17.73 -6.77
CA THR A 48 21.55 17.54 -7.01
C THR A 48 21.89 16.53 -8.10
N GLY A 49 20.98 15.61 -8.41
CA GLY A 49 21.19 14.52 -9.38
C GLY A 49 20.66 14.83 -10.78
N GLY A 50 20.06 15.99 -11.01
CA GLY A 50 19.49 16.36 -12.31
C GLY A 50 18.24 15.56 -12.70
N LEU A 51 17.56 14.94 -11.73
CA LEU A 51 16.26 14.32 -11.96
C LEU A 51 15.24 15.40 -12.35
N ASN A 52 14.48 15.14 -13.42
CA ASN A 52 13.38 15.98 -13.85
C ASN A 52 12.12 15.10 -13.81
N PRO A 53 11.18 15.35 -12.88
CA PRO A 53 9.98 14.53 -12.73
C PRO A 53 9.03 14.61 -13.94
N ASP A 54 9.11 15.68 -14.73
CA ASP A 54 8.29 15.85 -15.94
C ASP A 54 8.86 15.09 -17.15
N ASN A 55 10.06 14.53 -17.04
CA ASN A 55 10.68 13.78 -18.13
C ASN A 55 10.43 12.28 -17.98
N THR A 56 9.58 11.72 -18.84
CA THR A 56 9.23 10.28 -18.83
C THR A 56 10.44 9.36 -19.00
N ALA A 57 11.51 9.80 -19.69
CA ALA A 57 12.76 9.04 -19.79
C ALA A 57 13.49 8.94 -18.44
N HIS A 58 13.44 10.00 -17.62
CA HIS A 58 14.03 9.98 -16.27
C HIS A 58 13.21 9.09 -15.34
N ILE A 59 11.87 9.14 -15.44
CA ILE A 59 10.98 8.24 -14.68
C ILE A 59 11.22 6.78 -15.06
N TRP A 60 11.36 6.49 -16.36
CA TRP A 60 11.74 5.15 -16.82
C TRP A 60 13.08 4.70 -16.22
N LEU A 61 14.09 5.57 -16.24
CA LEU A 61 15.41 5.23 -15.71
C LEU A 61 15.36 4.99 -14.18
N LEU A 62 14.58 5.78 -13.44
CA LEU A 62 14.34 5.55 -12.01
C LEU A 62 13.71 4.18 -11.77
N HIS A 63 12.68 3.82 -12.56
CA HIS A 63 12.04 2.52 -12.44
C HIS A 63 13.03 1.40 -12.77
N HIS A 64 13.79 1.54 -13.86
CA HIS A 64 14.76 0.55 -14.29
C HIS A 64 15.84 0.30 -13.22
N LEU A 65 16.35 1.35 -12.58
CA LEU A 65 17.42 1.25 -11.58
C LEU A 65 16.91 0.86 -10.19
N PHE A 66 15.78 1.41 -9.75
CA PHE A 66 15.42 1.40 -8.33
C PHE A 66 14.16 0.60 -7.97
N LEU A 67 13.27 0.32 -8.93
CA LEU A 67 11.99 -0.33 -8.65
C LEU A 67 12.19 -1.73 -8.03
N HIS A 68 13.20 -2.47 -8.47
CA HIS A 68 13.50 -3.78 -7.91
C HIS A 68 13.85 -3.70 -6.41
N PHE A 69 14.65 -2.72 -6.00
CA PHE A 69 15.01 -2.54 -4.58
C PHE A 69 13.80 -2.13 -3.75
N ILE A 70 12.97 -1.22 -4.25
CA ILE A 70 11.73 -0.82 -3.57
C ILE A 70 10.82 -2.04 -3.37
N ASN A 71 10.65 -2.87 -4.40
CA ASN A 71 9.84 -4.09 -4.31
C ASN A 71 10.41 -5.10 -3.33
N GLN A 72 11.73 -5.31 -3.31
CA GLN A 72 12.38 -6.19 -2.33
C GLN A 72 12.19 -5.68 -0.90
N GLU A 73 12.41 -4.39 -0.66
CA GLU A 73 12.20 -3.78 0.66
C GLU A 73 10.73 -3.86 1.08
N ALA A 74 9.79 -3.68 0.15
CA ALA A 74 8.36 -3.85 0.40
C ALA A 74 8.02 -5.26 0.87
N ILE A 75 8.54 -6.28 0.19
CA ILE A 75 8.36 -7.69 0.56
C ILE A 75 8.98 -7.97 1.93
N GLN A 76 10.19 -7.47 2.20
CA GLN A 76 10.86 -7.66 3.48
C GLN A 76 10.07 -7.01 4.63
N TRP A 77 9.60 -5.78 4.42
CA TRP A 77 8.76 -5.09 5.39
C TRP A 77 7.44 -5.84 5.63
N ALA A 78 6.77 -6.30 4.57
CA ALA A 78 5.54 -7.07 4.70
C ALA A 78 5.77 -8.37 5.49
N ASN A 79 6.88 -9.07 5.25
CA ASN A 79 7.24 -10.27 6.01
C ASN A 79 7.53 -9.96 7.48
N ALA A 80 8.28 -8.89 7.75
CA ALA A 80 8.60 -8.46 9.12
C ALA A 80 7.33 -8.04 9.87
N TRP A 81 6.47 -7.27 9.21
CA TRP A 81 5.18 -6.86 9.75
C TRP A 81 4.28 -8.08 10.01
N ASN A 82 4.20 -9.04 9.10
CA ASN A 82 3.36 -10.23 9.34
C ASN A 82 3.85 -11.10 10.51
N MET A 83 5.12 -10.99 10.89
CA MET A 83 5.75 -11.76 11.98
C MET A 83 5.87 -10.97 13.29
N HIS A 84 5.58 -9.67 13.31
CA HIS A 84 5.72 -8.86 14.53
C HIS A 84 4.65 -9.25 15.56
N LYS A 85 4.98 -9.19 16.85
CA LYS A 85 4.03 -9.53 17.91
C LYS A 85 3.14 -8.34 18.22
N MET A 86 1.83 -8.55 18.17
CA MET A 86 0.84 -7.57 18.61
C MET A 86 0.40 -7.87 20.04
N SER A 87 0.20 -6.83 20.83
CA SER A 87 -0.48 -6.95 22.12
C SER A 87 -1.98 -7.06 21.86
N LEU A 88 -2.58 -8.16 22.30
CA LEU A 88 -4.02 -8.35 22.23
C LEU A 88 -4.67 -7.79 23.51
N PRO A 89 -5.93 -7.32 23.43
CA PRO A 89 -6.72 -6.97 24.60
C PRO A 89 -6.81 -8.13 25.61
N ASP A 90 -7.13 -7.81 26.87
CA ASP A 90 -7.42 -8.75 27.96
C ASP A 90 -6.26 -9.66 28.41
N GLY A 91 -5.01 -9.26 28.19
CA GLY A 91 -3.84 -10.02 28.68
C GLY A 91 -3.64 -11.34 27.94
N GLN A 92 -4.26 -11.50 26.77
CA GLN A 92 -4.01 -12.62 25.88
C GLN A 92 -2.55 -12.63 25.41
N ARG A 93 -2.05 -13.81 25.06
CA ARG A 93 -0.67 -13.96 24.60
C ARG A 93 -0.46 -13.14 23.33
N SER A 94 0.68 -12.46 23.24
CA SER A 94 1.03 -11.72 22.03
C SER A 94 1.17 -12.69 20.85
N HIS A 95 0.42 -12.44 19.79
CA HIS A 95 0.41 -13.22 18.55
C HIS A 95 0.82 -12.33 17.39
N SER A 96 1.45 -12.92 16.38
CA SER A 96 1.73 -12.20 15.13
C SER A 96 0.50 -12.15 14.23
N PRO A 97 0.40 -11.18 13.30
CA PRO A 97 -0.65 -11.20 12.28
C PRO A 97 -0.73 -12.54 11.53
N ALA A 98 0.42 -13.16 11.25
CA ALA A 98 0.49 -14.47 10.63
C ALA A 98 -0.10 -15.58 11.53
N ASP A 99 0.20 -15.56 12.83
CA ASP A 99 -0.37 -16.50 13.81
C ASP A 99 -1.89 -16.33 13.89
N LEU A 100 -2.37 -15.10 14.03
CA LEU A 100 -3.81 -14.80 14.12
C LEU A 100 -4.54 -15.27 12.87
N ARG A 101 -3.97 -15.02 11.68
CA ARG A 101 -4.51 -15.53 10.42
C ARG A 101 -4.57 -17.07 10.41
N TRP A 102 -3.50 -17.72 10.83
CA TRP A 102 -3.42 -19.18 10.87
C TRP A 102 -4.43 -19.80 11.84
N PHE A 103 -4.51 -19.27 13.07
CA PHE A 103 -5.49 -19.70 14.07
C PHE A 103 -6.92 -19.44 13.62
N GLY A 104 -7.19 -18.30 12.98
CA GLY A 104 -8.47 -18.01 12.36
C GLY A 104 -8.84 -19.10 11.35
N ILE A 105 -7.98 -19.41 10.38
CA ILE A 105 -8.25 -20.46 9.37
C ILE A 105 -8.56 -21.83 10.01
N LEU A 106 -7.86 -22.19 11.09
CA LEU A 106 -8.07 -23.44 11.80
C LEU A 106 -9.39 -23.47 12.59
N GLN A 107 -9.73 -22.36 13.26
CA GLN A 107 -10.92 -22.24 14.09
C GLN A 107 -12.19 -22.13 13.24
N SER A 108 -12.14 -21.38 12.14
CA SER A 108 -13.24 -21.11 11.22
C SER A 108 -13.17 -21.97 9.94
N ARG A 109 -12.69 -23.22 10.00
CA ARG A 109 -12.59 -24.20 8.87
C ARG A 109 -12.59 -23.55 7.48
N ALA A 110 -11.47 -22.97 7.03
CA ALA A 110 -11.30 -22.42 5.67
C ALA A 110 -12.56 -21.71 5.09
N HIS A 111 -13.25 -20.90 5.90
CA HIS A 111 -14.38 -20.09 5.42
C HIS A 111 -13.87 -19.17 4.30
N GLY A 112 -14.17 -19.55 3.06
CA GLY A 112 -13.67 -18.91 1.85
C GLY A 112 -13.40 -19.84 0.67
N PHE A 113 -13.24 -21.15 0.88
CA PHE A 113 -12.96 -22.10 -0.23
C PHE A 113 -14.11 -23.03 -0.62
N ASP A 114 -15.14 -23.17 0.22
CA ASP A 114 -16.24 -24.11 -0.03
C ASP A 114 -17.59 -23.39 0.15
N ALA A 115 -18.05 -22.75 -0.92
CA ALA A 115 -19.24 -21.89 -0.91
C ALA A 115 -20.55 -22.66 -0.68
N GLU A 116 -20.57 -23.97 -0.89
CA GLU A 116 -21.76 -24.83 -0.78
C GLU A 116 -21.97 -25.39 0.63
N SER A 117 -20.93 -25.39 1.49
CA SER A 117 -20.97 -25.94 2.86
C SER A 117 -20.89 -24.86 3.94
N PHE A 118 -20.86 -23.59 3.57
CA PHE A 118 -20.90 -22.46 4.50
C PHE A 118 -22.30 -22.31 5.12
N GLN A 119 -22.51 -22.94 6.27
CA GLN A 119 -23.43 -22.43 7.27
C GLN A 119 -22.59 -21.60 8.24
N PRO A 120 -22.69 -20.25 8.25
CA PRO A 120 -22.09 -19.49 9.32
C PRO A 120 -22.62 -20.07 10.63
N PRO A 121 -21.78 -20.29 11.66
CA PRO A 121 -22.34 -20.55 12.98
C PRO A 121 -23.36 -19.44 13.27
N GLU A 122 -24.52 -19.81 13.80
CA GLU A 122 -25.46 -18.85 14.40
C GLU A 122 -24.76 -18.28 15.63
N GLU A 123 -23.75 -17.44 15.41
CA GLU A 123 -23.31 -16.51 16.41
C GLU A 123 -24.42 -15.46 16.46
N ASP A 124 -25.11 -15.38 17.60
CA ASP A 124 -25.99 -14.26 17.97
C ASP A 124 -25.12 -12.99 18.14
N LEU A 125 -24.34 -12.63 17.12
CA LEU A 125 -23.66 -11.35 17.06
C LEU A 125 -24.75 -10.31 16.91
N ASN A 126 -24.83 -9.42 17.90
CA ASN A 126 -25.74 -8.30 17.81
C ASN A 126 -25.41 -7.52 16.53
N VAL A 127 -26.43 -7.09 15.79
CA VAL A 127 -26.27 -6.23 14.60
C VAL A 127 -25.40 -5.01 14.93
N ASP A 128 -25.50 -4.52 16.17
CA ASP A 128 -24.64 -3.45 16.68
C ASP A 128 -23.16 -3.89 16.73
N GLU A 129 -22.82 -5.07 17.23
CA GLU A 129 -21.44 -5.59 17.28
C GLU A 129 -20.82 -5.75 15.89
N ILE A 130 -21.62 -6.16 14.89
CA ILE A 130 -21.18 -6.25 13.50
C ILE A 130 -20.86 -4.85 12.94
N ASN A 131 -21.66 -3.84 13.29
CA ASN A 131 -21.47 -2.46 12.84
C ASN A 131 -20.24 -1.81 13.47
N GLU A 132 -19.89 -2.19 14.69
CA GLU A 132 -18.71 -1.70 15.42
C GLU A 132 -17.41 -2.43 15.01
N TYR A 133 -17.51 -3.57 14.33
CA TYR A 133 -16.34 -4.37 13.95
C TYR A 133 -15.38 -3.59 13.04
N GLY A 134 -14.11 -3.50 13.46
CA GLY A 134 -13.05 -2.84 12.70
C GLY A 134 -12.94 -1.33 12.93
N ILE A 135 -13.83 -0.74 13.72
CA ILE A 135 -13.69 0.64 14.19
C ILE A 135 -12.64 0.66 15.31
N ASP A 136 -11.63 1.50 15.14
CA ASP A 136 -10.69 1.84 16.22
C ASP A 136 -11.29 3.02 16.99
N TRP A 137 -12.00 2.73 18.09
CA TRP A 137 -12.69 3.75 18.87
C TRP A 137 -11.72 4.78 19.48
N GLU A 138 -10.52 4.35 19.89
CA GLU A 138 -9.50 5.25 20.46
C GLU A 138 -9.01 6.27 19.41
N ALA A 139 -8.75 5.79 18.18
CA ALA A 139 -8.38 6.66 17.07
C ALA A 139 -9.58 7.47 16.51
N TYR A 140 -10.79 6.92 16.53
CA TYR A 140 -11.99 7.64 16.10
C TYR A 140 -12.30 8.82 17.02
N GLU A 141 -12.04 8.70 18.31
CA GLU A 141 -12.21 9.77 19.30
C GLU A 141 -11.09 10.83 19.23
N ASP A 142 -10.00 10.58 18.49
CA ASP A 142 -8.92 11.54 18.29
C ASP A 142 -9.37 12.72 17.40
N GLN A 143 -9.40 13.92 17.98
CA GLN A 143 -9.77 15.16 17.29
C GLN A 143 -8.92 15.46 16.06
N HIS A 144 -7.64 15.07 16.05
CA HIS A 144 -6.76 15.30 14.92
C HIS A 144 -7.16 14.43 13.72
N ILE A 145 -7.49 13.16 13.98
CA ILE A 145 -7.93 12.20 12.96
C ILE A 145 -9.30 12.61 12.41
N GLN A 146 -10.23 13.03 13.27
CA GLN A 146 -11.54 13.56 12.83
C GLN A 146 -11.41 14.81 11.94
N ALA A 147 -10.51 15.74 12.30
CA ALA A 147 -10.27 16.95 11.51
C ALA A 147 -9.73 16.61 10.11
N HIS A 148 -8.73 15.74 10.03
CA HIS A 148 -8.15 15.28 8.76
C HIS A 148 -9.19 14.56 7.88
N HIS A 149 -10.00 13.67 8.46
CA HIS A 149 -11.06 13.00 7.70
C HIS A 149 -12.11 13.97 7.17
N THR A 150 -12.48 14.99 7.96
CA THR A 150 -13.48 15.99 7.56
C THR A 150 -12.96 16.86 6.40
N GLU A 151 -11.66 17.13 6.36
CA GLU A 151 -11.02 17.90 5.29
C GLU A 151 -10.86 17.08 3.99
N GLY A 152 -10.43 15.82 4.09
CA GLY A 152 -10.14 14.96 2.94
C GLY A 152 -11.35 14.28 2.30
N ASN A 153 -12.43 14.05 3.07
CA ASN A 153 -13.63 13.35 2.61
C ASN A 153 -14.86 14.25 2.76
N PRO A 154 -15.12 15.17 1.81
CA PRO A 154 -16.31 16.02 1.85
C PRO A 154 -17.58 15.15 1.91
N PRO A 155 -18.59 15.56 2.71
CA PRO A 155 -19.78 14.76 2.91
C PRO A 155 -20.57 14.62 1.60
N ASP A 156 -20.86 13.37 1.25
CA ASP A 156 -21.72 13.05 0.11
C ASP A 156 -23.15 13.54 0.36
N HIS A 157 -23.91 13.79 -0.72
CA HIS A 157 -25.18 14.52 -0.68
C HIS A 157 -26.30 13.86 0.16
N LEU A 158 -26.12 12.61 0.60
CA LEU A 158 -27.15 11.79 1.25
C LEU A 158 -26.99 11.61 2.77
N GLY A 159 -26.21 12.48 3.41
CA GLY A 159 -26.42 12.80 4.82
C GLY A 159 -25.73 11.88 5.83
N HIS A 160 -25.84 12.30 7.07
CA HIS A 160 -24.93 12.00 8.18
C HIS A 160 -25.07 10.59 8.78
N ASN A 161 -25.62 9.61 8.06
CA ASN A 161 -25.87 8.29 8.61
C ASN A 161 -24.72 7.32 8.24
N PRO A 162 -23.82 6.98 9.18
CA PRO A 162 -22.67 6.10 8.93
C PRO A 162 -23.07 4.64 8.65
N PHE A 163 -24.34 4.27 8.84
CA PHE A 163 -24.86 2.91 8.65
C PHE A 163 -25.57 2.70 7.30
N ILE A 164 -25.65 3.74 6.46
CA ILE A 164 -26.18 3.60 5.10
C ILE A 164 -25.01 3.31 4.16
N ALA A 165 -24.87 2.05 3.75
CA ALA A 165 -23.94 1.65 2.71
C ALA A 165 -24.46 2.13 1.34
N HIS A 166 -24.05 3.32 0.90
CA HIS A 166 -24.31 3.77 -0.46
C HIS A 166 -23.07 3.63 -1.33
N ARG A 167 -23.28 3.18 -2.57
CA ARG A 167 -22.23 3.13 -3.59
C ARG A 167 -21.86 4.57 -3.98
N PRO A 168 -20.59 4.98 -3.92
CA PRO A 168 -20.18 6.28 -4.44
C PRO A 168 -20.51 6.39 -5.93
N ASP A 169 -21.05 7.54 -6.34
CA ASP A 169 -21.38 7.79 -7.75
C ASP A 169 -20.14 7.80 -8.65
N HIS A 170 -18.98 8.14 -8.08
CA HIS A 170 -17.69 8.17 -8.76
C HIS A 170 -16.63 7.42 -7.96
N TYR A 171 -15.88 6.56 -8.66
CA TYR A 171 -14.67 5.94 -8.12
C TYR A 171 -13.46 6.80 -8.43
N ASN A 172 -12.53 6.90 -7.48
CA ASN A 172 -11.19 7.41 -7.76
C ASN A 172 -10.48 6.41 -8.67
N VAL A 173 -10.39 6.72 -9.96
CA VAL A 173 -9.58 5.96 -10.91
C VAL A 173 -8.19 6.57 -10.92
N ILE A 174 -7.19 5.77 -10.56
CA ILE A 174 -5.78 6.14 -10.66
C ILE A 174 -5.20 5.32 -11.81
N GLU A 175 -5.02 5.96 -12.97
CA GLU A 175 -4.29 5.36 -14.09
C GLU A 175 -2.79 5.56 -13.86
N VAL A 176 -2.07 4.45 -13.74
CA VAL A 176 -0.60 4.44 -13.60
C VAL A 176 -0.02 3.94 -14.93
N GLU A 177 0.32 4.86 -15.81
CA GLU A 177 0.96 4.54 -17.09
C GLU A 177 2.43 4.17 -16.88
N GLU A 178 2.84 3.00 -17.34
CA GLU A 178 4.25 2.59 -17.29
C GLU A 178 5.05 3.38 -18.35
N PRO A 179 6.17 4.03 -17.97
CA PRO A 179 6.92 4.82 -18.91
C PRO A 179 7.60 3.91 -19.95
N ASN A 180 7.53 4.28 -21.22
CA ASN A 180 8.19 3.55 -22.29
C ASN A 180 9.72 3.67 -22.19
N CYS A 181 10.43 2.60 -22.55
CA CYS A 181 11.89 2.62 -22.61
C CYS A 181 12.37 3.57 -23.73
N PRO A 182 13.15 4.62 -23.42
CA PRO A 182 13.67 5.55 -24.42
C PRO A 182 14.91 5.02 -25.16
N LEU A 183 15.54 3.95 -24.65
CA LEU A 183 16.78 3.41 -25.18
C LEU A 183 16.57 2.27 -26.19
N SER A 184 17.47 2.17 -27.16
CA SER A 184 17.55 1.00 -28.05
C SER A 184 18.03 -0.24 -27.28
N PRO A 185 17.74 -1.46 -27.75
CA PRO A 185 18.22 -2.70 -27.11
C PRO A 185 19.75 -2.76 -26.93
N GLN A 186 20.49 -2.15 -27.85
CA GLN A 186 21.95 -2.07 -27.78
C GLN A 186 22.39 -1.12 -26.64
N HIS A 187 21.77 0.05 -26.54
CA HIS A 187 22.05 1.03 -25.48
C HIS A 187 21.66 0.48 -24.09
N LEU A 188 20.57 -0.28 -24.00
CA LEU A 188 20.19 -0.99 -22.78
C LEU A 188 21.23 -2.00 -22.32
N THR A 189 21.82 -2.74 -23.26
CA THR A 189 22.86 -3.73 -22.93
C THR A 189 24.09 -3.04 -22.35
N ILE A 190 24.49 -1.90 -22.92
CA ILE A 190 25.60 -1.08 -22.43
C ILE A 190 25.29 -0.55 -21.03
N LEU A 191 24.10 0.03 -20.83
CA LEU A 191 23.66 0.53 -19.52
C LEU A 191 23.77 -0.57 -18.46
N HIS A 192 23.18 -1.74 -18.71
CA HIS A 192 23.20 -2.87 -17.78
C HIS A 192 24.64 -3.33 -17.44
N GLN A 193 25.52 -3.43 -18.43
CA GLN A 193 26.92 -3.82 -18.21
C GLN A 193 27.68 -2.81 -17.33
N CYS A 194 27.41 -1.52 -17.51
CA CYS A 194 28.04 -0.47 -16.71
C CYS A 194 27.48 -0.40 -15.29
N THR A 195 26.19 -0.71 -15.09
CA THR A 195 25.54 -0.58 -13.79
C THR A 195 25.68 -1.80 -12.89
N VAL A 196 25.93 -3.00 -13.44
CA VAL A 196 25.92 -4.26 -12.66
C VAL A 196 26.99 -4.35 -11.56
N ASN A 197 28.09 -3.59 -11.69
CA ASN A 197 29.24 -3.67 -10.78
C ASN A 197 29.24 -2.56 -9.71
N ILE A 198 28.25 -1.67 -9.73
CA ILE A 198 28.20 -0.56 -8.78
C ILE A 198 27.53 -1.07 -7.51
N PRO A 199 28.19 -0.96 -6.33
CA PRO A 199 27.53 -1.31 -5.08
C PRO A 199 26.26 -0.46 -4.90
N ASP A 200 25.20 -1.04 -4.34
CA ASP A 200 23.85 -0.45 -4.27
C ASP A 200 23.26 -0.53 -2.84
N SER A 201 24.13 -0.79 -1.86
CA SER A 201 23.76 -1.08 -0.48
C SER A 201 23.32 0.15 0.29
N THR A 202 23.82 1.33 -0.08
CA THR A 202 23.50 2.61 0.56
C THR A 202 22.85 3.61 -0.39
N MET A 203 22.08 4.57 0.14
CA MET A 203 21.50 5.64 -0.67
C MET A 203 22.56 6.50 -1.37
N THR A 204 23.73 6.68 -0.76
CA THR A 204 24.86 7.39 -1.38
C THR A 204 25.38 6.67 -2.62
N GLU A 205 25.51 5.34 -2.56
CA GLU A 205 25.95 4.57 -3.71
C GLU A 205 24.87 4.53 -4.80
N ARG A 206 23.59 4.42 -4.42
CA ARG A 206 22.45 4.55 -5.35
C ARG A 206 22.43 5.91 -6.06
N LYS A 207 22.83 6.98 -5.38
CA LYS A 207 22.99 8.31 -5.99
C LYS A 207 24.13 8.32 -7.02
N ILE A 208 25.25 7.67 -6.72
CA ILE A 208 26.37 7.53 -7.68
C ILE A 208 25.93 6.73 -8.91
N LEU A 209 25.22 5.61 -8.68
CA LEU A 209 24.61 4.80 -9.74
C LEU A 209 23.70 5.64 -10.64
N TRP A 210 22.81 6.44 -10.05
CA TRP A 210 21.95 7.37 -10.78
C TRP A 210 22.75 8.34 -11.64
N MET A 211 23.74 9.03 -11.07
CA MET A 211 24.53 10.03 -11.79
C MET A 211 25.29 9.42 -12.97
N GLN A 212 25.87 8.23 -12.79
CA GLN A 212 26.59 7.52 -13.85
C GLN A 212 25.63 7.05 -14.95
N ALA A 213 24.48 6.47 -14.59
CA ALA A 213 23.47 6.05 -15.54
C ALA A 213 22.93 7.23 -16.35
N MET A 214 22.63 8.36 -15.70
CA MET A 214 22.20 9.60 -16.34
C MET A 214 23.25 10.12 -17.33
N GLN A 215 24.52 10.13 -16.94
CA GLN A 215 25.61 10.55 -17.82
C GLN A 215 25.71 9.64 -19.05
N LEU A 216 25.62 8.32 -18.88
CA LEU A 216 25.64 7.37 -19.99
C LEU A 216 24.44 7.58 -20.93
N CYS A 217 23.23 7.72 -20.40
CA CYS A 217 22.04 7.98 -21.20
C CYS A 217 22.17 9.28 -22.01
N SER A 218 22.76 10.33 -21.43
CA SER A 218 23.00 11.60 -22.12
C SER A 218 24.04 11.51 -23.25
N GLN A 219 24.92 10.51 -23.22
CA GLN A 219 25.94 10.27 -24.25
C GLN A 219 25.43 9.35 -25.37
N LEU A 220 24.39 8.55 -25.09
CA LEU A 220 23.81 7.55 -25.99
C LEU A 220 22.59 8.08 -26.77
N THR A 221 22.14 9.30 -26.48
CA THR A 221 21.01 9.99 -27.13
C THR A 221 21.54 11.06 -28.08
#